data_AF-A0A0C3CVE9-F1
#
_entry.id   AF-A0A0C3CVE9-F1
#
_cell.length_a   1.000
_cell.length_b   1.000
_cell.length_c   1.000
_cell.angle_alpha   90.00
_cell.angle_beta   90.00
_cell.angle_gamma   90.00
#
_symmetry.space_group_name_H-M   'P 1'
#
loop_
_entity.id
_entity.type
_entity.pdbx_description
1 polymer ?
#
loop_
_entity_poly.entity_id
_entity_poly.type
_entity_poly.pdbx_seq_one_letter_code
_entity_poly.pdbx_strand_id
1 'polypeptide(L)' 'HPIFELIHKAGREWETKVKRASKTLDEAIAEYKRRYKRSPPLGFEKWWDYIVEHNVQLPDEYDEIYYDLEPFWGVDPEDM' A
#
# COMPACT_ATOMS: atom_id res chain seq x y z
N HIS A 1 30.98 14.06 -6.01
CA HIS A 1 31.12 12.65 -5.58
C HIS A 1 29.77 11.95 -5.75
N PRO A 2 29.66 10.78 -6.41
CA PRO A 2 28.40 10.20 -6.89
C PRO A 2 27.35 9.89 -5.81
N ILE A 3 27.79 9.66 -4.56
CA ILE A 3 26.91 9.34 -3.43
C ILE A 3 25.94 10.49 -3.12
N PHE A 4 26.37 11.76 -3.27
CA PHE A 4 25.49 12.90 -3.02
C PHE A 4 24.31 12.96 -4.00
N GLU A 5 24.54 12.64 -5.28
CA GLU A 5 23.47 12.57 -6.28
C GLU A 5 22.47 11.45 -5.97
N LEU A 6 22.96 10.29 -5.52
CA LEU A 6 22.11 9.17 -5.10
C LEU A 6 21.25 9.55 -3.88
N ILE A 7 21.83 10.22 -2.88
CA ILE A 7 21.11 10.71 -1.70
C ILE A 7 20.03 11.71 -2.10
N HIS A 8 20.37 12.69 -2.95
CA HIS A 8 19.39 13.69 -3.41
C HIS A 8 18.26 13.06 -4.22
N LYS A 9 18.57 12.08 -5.07
CA LYS A 9 17.56 11.34 -5.84
C LYS A 9 16.63 10.57 -4.91
N ALA A 10 17.18 9.79 -3.97
CA ALA A 10 16.40 9.03 -3.00
C ALA A 10 15.50 9.94 -2.14
N GLY A 11 16.01 11.10 -1.73
CA GLY A 11 15.23 12.10 -0.98
C GLY A 11 14.03 12.63 -1.78
N ARG A 12 14.22 12.95 -3.07
CA ARG A 12 13.11 13.37 -3.94
C ARG A 12 12.07 12.26 -4.12
N GLU A 13 12.52 11.03 -4.38
CA GLU A 13 11.63 9.88 -4.53
C GLU A 13 10.82 9.62 -3.25
N TRP A 14 11.46 9.73 -2.08
CA TRP A 14 10.80 9.65 -0.78
C TRP A 14 9.74 10.73 -0.60
N GLU A 15 10.08 12.00 -0.84
CA GLU A 15 9.12 13.10 -0.71
C GLU A 15 7.92 12.93 -1.64
N THR A 16 8.16 12.54 -2.90
CA THR A 16 7.08 12.27 -3.85
C THR A 16 6.19 11.14 -3.36
N LYS A 17 6.78 10.08 -2.77
CA LYS A 17 6.06 8.93 -2.22
C LYS A 17 5.19 9.31 -1.03
N VAL A 18 5.70 10.11 -0.10
CA VAL A 18 4.93 10.59 1.06
C VAL A 18 3.83 11.56 0.63
N LYS A 19 4.11 12.47 -0.31
CA LYS A 19 3.12 13.47 -0.78
C LYS A 19 1.91 12.85 -1.47
N ARG A 20 2.09 11.71 -2.16
CA ARG A 20 1.02 11.00 -2.88
C ARG A 20 0.25 9.99 -2.04
N ALA A 21 0.64 9.79 -0.77
CA ALA A 21 0.04 8.77 0.07
C ALA A 21 -1.45 9.06 0.31
N SER A 22 -2.27 8.00 0.29
CA SER A 22 -3.69 8.04 0.59
C SER A 22 -3.96 8.61 1.97
N LYS A 23 -4.95 9.48 2.08
CA LYS A 23 -5.36 10.17 3.32
C LYS A 23 -6.71 9.69 3.84
N THR A 24 -7.46 8.97 3.01
CA THR A 24 -8.77 8.42 3.35
C THR A 24 -8.85 6.96 2.91
N LEU A 25 -9.78 6.22 3.53
CA LEU A 25 -10.04 4.83 3.17
C LEU A 25 -10.42 4.70 1.68
N ASP A 26 -11.22 5.62 1.14
CA ASP A 26 -11.63 5.60 -0.26
C ASP A 26 -10.46 5.81 -1.21
N GLU A 27 -9.53 6.71 -0.88
CA GLU A 27 -8.28 6.89 -1.63
C GLU A 27 -7.42 5.63 -1.59
N ALA A 28 -7.29 4.99 -0.42
CA ALA A 28 -6.55 3.75 -0.25
C ALA A 28 -7.14 2.59 -1.07
N ILE A 29 -8.47 2.46 -1.07
CA ILE A 29 -9.19 1.47 -1.90
C ILE A 29 -8.96 1.75 -3.38
N ALA A 30 -9.02 3.01 -3.81
CA ALA A 30 -8.79 3.38 -5.20
C ALA A 30 -7.35 3.10 -5.64
N GLU A 31 -6.37 3.42 -4.79
CA GLU A 31 -4.96 3.17 -5.04
C GLU A 31 -4.63 1.67 -5.08
N TYR A 32 -5.19 0.88 -4.16
CA TYR A 32 -5.07 -0.58 -4.16
C TYR A 32 -5.57 -1.17 -5.48
N LYS A 33 -6.76 -0.77 -5.93
CA LYS A 33 -7.33 -1.19 -7.23
C LYS A 33 -6.45 -0.75 -8.41
N ARG A 34 -5.92 0.47 -8.37
CA ARG A 34 -5.04 0.99 -9.42
C ARG A 34 -3.75 0.17 -9.53
N ARG A 35 -3.16 -0.19 -8.39
CA ARG A 35 -1.87 -0.89 -8.27
C ARG A 35 -1.96 -2.37 -8.60
N TYR A 36 -2.92 -3.08 -8.01
CA TYR A 36 -3.02 -4.55 -8.10
C TYR A 36 -4.11 -5.06 -9.04
N LYS A 37 -4.90 -4.16 -9.64
CA LYS A 37 -6.03 -4.49 -10.52
C LYS A 37 -7.07 -5.40 -9.87
N ARG A 38 -7.20 -5.34 -8.55
CA ARG A 38 -8.11 -6.16 -7.74
C ARG A 38 -8.78 -5.30 -6.68
N SER A 39 -9.96 -5.72 -6.22
CA SER A 39 -10.54 -5.14 -5.02
C SER A 39 -9.68 -5.51 -3.80
N PRO A 40 -9.58 -4.62 -2.80
CA PRO A 40 -8.95 -4.97 -1.54
C PRO A 40 -9.66 -6.15 -0.86
N PRO A 41 -8.95 -6.93 -0.04
CA PRO A 41 -9.50 -8.09 0.65
C PRO A 41 -10.58 -7.70 1.69
N LEU A 42 -11.32 -8.69 2.16
CA LEU A 42 -12.20 -8.53 3.32
C LEU A 42 -11.38 -8.08 4.53
N GLY A 43 -11.88 -7.10 5.29
CA GLY A 43 -11.19 -6.58 6.47
C GLY A 43 -10.17 -5.48 6.17
N PHE A 44 -10.07 -5.00 4.92
CA PHE A 44 -9.18 -3.90 4.54
C PHE A 44 -9.43 -2.62 5.35
N GLU A 45 -10.68 -2.37 5.74
CA GLU A 45 -11.04 -1.27 6.64
C GLU A 45 -10.37 -1.38 8.01
N LYS A 46 -10.24 -2.59 8.56
CA LYS A 46 -9.57 -2.80 9.86
C LYS A 46 -8.08 -2.57 9.76
N TRP A 47 -7.48 -3.00 8.66
CA TRP A 47 -6.09 -2.69 8.38
C TRP A 47 -5.89 -1.17 8.22
N TRP A 48 -6.81 -0.47 7.54
CA TRP A 48 -6.77 0.99 7.41
C TRP A 48 -6.86 1.70 8.77
N ASP A 49 -7.77 1.26 9.64
CA ASP A 49 -7.91 1.80 10.99
C ASP A 49 -6.61 1.66 11.79
N TYR A 50 -5.96 0.50 11.71
CA TYR A 50 -4.65 0.26 12.33
C TYR A 50 -3.59 1.23 11.80
N ILE A 51 -3.51 1.43 10.49
CA ILE A 51 -2.57 2.36 9.86
C ILE A 51 -2.78 3.79 10.36
N VAL A 52 -4.03 4.24 10.45
CA VAL A 52 -4.38 5.58 10.95
C VAL A 52 -4.04 5.71 12.43
N GLU A 53 -4.41 4.72 13.26
CA GLU A 53 -4.14 4.71 14.70
C GLU A 53 -2.63 4.77 15.00
N HIS A 54 -1.83 4.05 14.22
CA HIS A 54 -0.38 4.00 14.39
C HIS A 54 0.40 5.06 13.60
N ASN A 55 -0.29 5.97 12.90
CA ASN A 55 0.30 7.04 12.09
C ASN A 55 1.39 6.51 11.12
N VAL A 56 1.09 5.40 10.44
CA VAL A 56 2.01 4.80 9.46
C VAL A 56 2.18 5.76 8.28
N GLN A 57 3.41 6.13 7.98
CA GLN A 57 3.70 7.19 6.99
C GLN A 57 3.44 6.79 5.54
N LEU A 58 3.38 5.49 5.26
CA LEU A 58 3.19 4.94 3.93
C LEU A 58 2.01 3.97 3.93
N PRO A 59 0.77 4.50 4.02
CA PRO A 59 -0.42 3.66 3.96
C PRO A 59 -0.48 2.83 2.68
N ASP A 60 0.02 3.33 1.55
CA ASP A 60 -0.12 2.61 0.26
C ASP A 60 0.86 1.44 0.03
N GLU A 61 1.61 1.03 1.06
CA GLU A 61 2.53 -0.10 1.01
C GLU A 61 1.82 -1.39 1.40
N TYR A 62 0.94 -1.85 0.52
CA TYR A 62 0.14 -3.06 0.69
C TYR A 62 0.86 -4.35 0.31
N ASP A 63 2.16 -4.27 0.00
CA ASP A 63 2.89 -5.36 -0.65
C ASP A 63 2.84 -6.64 0.20
N GLU A 64 2.92 -6.52 1.53
CA GLU A 64 2.80 -7.66 2.45
C GLU A 64 1.41 -8.32 2.40
N ILE A 65 0.32 -7.54 2.48
CA ILE A 65 -1.06 -8.05 2.32
C ILE A 65 -1.22 -8.73 0.95
N TYR A 66 -0.67 -8.12 -0.10
CA TYR A 66 -0.74 -8.63 -1.45
C TYR A 66 -0.01 -9.99 -1.57
N TYR A 67 1.22 -10.09 -1.09
CA TYR A 67 1.99 -11.33 -1.12
C TYR A 67 1.39 -12.43 -0.24
N ASP A 68 0.84 -12.09 0.93
CA ASP A 68 0.18 -13.05 1.81
C ASP A 68 -1.07 -13.66 1.17
N LEU A 69 -1.75 -12.89 0.31
CA LEU A 69 -2.94 -13.34 -0.38
C LEU A 69 -2.66 -14.03 -1.73
N GLU A 70 -1.46 -13.86 -2.29
CA GLU A 70 -1.06 -14.45 -3.58
C GLU A 70 -1.30 -15.97 -3.66
N PRO A 71 -0.97 -16.79 -2.63
CA PRO A 71 -1.22 -18.23 -2.65
C PRO A 71 -2.70 -18.62 -2.76
N PHE A 72 -3.62 -17.72 -2.37
CA PHE A 72 -5.06 -17.99 -2.29
C PHE A 72 -5.82 -17.49 -3.52
N TRP A 73 -5.19 -16.78 -4.45
CA TRP A 73 -5.85 -16.18 -5.63
C TRP A 73 -6.28 -17.14 -6.73
N GLY A 74 -6.01 -18.44 -6.57
CA GLY A 74 -6.51 -19.52 -7.43
C GLY A 74 -7.55 -20.41 -6.76
N VAL A 75 -7.98 -20.07 -5.54
CA VAL A 75 -8.99 -20.79 -4.76
C VAL A 75 -10.23 -19.90 -4.68
N ASP A 76 -11.41 -20.46 -4.96
CA ASP A 76 -12.65 -19.69 -4.84
C ASP A 76 -12.86 -19.30 -3.36
N PRO A 77 -13.36 -18.09 -3.06
CA PRO A 77 -13.57 -17.64 -1.67
C PRO A 77 -14.49 -18.53 -0.84
N GLU A 78 -15.30 -19.38 -1.50
CA GLU A 78 -16.18 -20.37 -0.84
C GLU A 78 -15.42 -21.64 -0.40
N ASP A 79 -14.22 -21.88 -0.92
CA ASP A 79 -13.36 -23.04 -0.61
C ASP A 79 -12.27 -22.73 0.44
N MET A 80 -12.28 -21.53 1.04
CA MET A 80 -11.32 -21.04 2.04
C MET A 80 -11.98 -20.86 3.42
#